data_AF-A0A955I2N6-F1
#
_entry.id   AF-A0A955I2N6-F1
#
_cell.length_a   1.000
_cell.length_b   1.000
_cell.length_c   1.000
_cell.angle_alpha   90.00
_cell.angle_beta   90.00
_cell.angle_gamma   90.00
#
_symmetry.space_group_name_H-M   'P 1'
#
loop_
_entity.id
_entity.type
_entity.pdbx_description
1 polymer ?
#
loop_
_entity_poly.entity_id
_entity_poly.type
_entity_poly.pdbx_seq_one_letter_code
_entity_poly.pdbx_strand_id
1 'polypeptide(L)' 'MNYLVLKTILSNAVTTFVCPHCQSRIKDNNLFLTGLTQEGIAIAVDCPSCHRRTDIQAALKFFPGVP' A
#
# COMPACT_ATOMS: atom_id res chain seq x y z
N MET A 1 -2.71 -15.33 7.46
CA MET A 1 -3.05 -13.90 7.32
C MET A 1 -4.44 -13.79 6.74
N ASN A 2 -5.33 -13.00 7.34
CA ASN A 2 -6.73 -12.92 6.89
C ASN A 2 -6.80 -12.06 5.61
N TYR A 3 -7.32 -12.60 4.50
CA TYR A 3 -7.40 -11.93 3.19
C TYR A 3 -8.10 -10.57 3.27
N LEU A 4 -9.08 -10.45 4.18
CA LEU A 4 -9.81 -9.21 4.42
C LEU A 4 -8.88 -8.08 4.91
N VAL A 5 -7.95 -8.37 5.81
CA VAL A 5 -7.01 -7.37 6.34
C VAL A 5 -6.09 -6.86 5.24
N LEU A 6 -5.58 -7.77 4.40
CA LEU A 6 -4.71 -7.41 3.28
C LEU A 6 -5.46 -6.53 2.26
N LYS A 7 -6.71 -6.88 1.96
CA LYS A 7 -7.57 -6.12 1.06
C LYS A 7 -7.84 -4.71 1.61
N THR A 8 -8.14 -4.56 2.89
CA THR A 8 -8.34 -3.26 3.52
C THR A 8 -7.09 -2.39 3.47
N ILE A 9 -5.91 -2.96 3.73
CA ILE A 9 -4.65 -2.23 3.65
C ILE A 9 -4.38 -1.74 2.24
N LEU A 10 -4.57 -2.61 1.23
CA LEU A 10 -4.38 -2.25 -0.16
C LEU A 10 -5.37 -1.16 -0.60
N SER A 11 -6.66 -1.29 -0.30
CA SER A 11 -7.65 -0.26 -0.62
C SER A 11 -7.35 1.08 0.08
N ASN A 12 -6.85 1.06 1.32
CA ASN A 12 -6.42 2.28 1.99
C ASN A 12 -5.17 2.87 1.32
N ALA A 13 -4.21 2.04 0.91
CA ALA A 13 -3.04 2.50 0.16
C ALA A 13 -3.46 3.17 -1.17
N VAL A 14 -4.41 2.60 -1.92
CA VAL A 14 -4.94 3.22 -3.17
C VAL A 14 -5.55 4.59 -2.90
N THR A 15 -6.41 4.67 -1.89
CA THR A 15 -7.22 5.87 -1.65
C THR A 15 -6.43 7.02 -1.04
N THR A 16 -5.35 6.71 -0.30
CA THR A 16 -4.51 7.70 0.38
C THR A 16 -3.23 8.04 -0.36
N PHE A 17 -2.70 7.13 -1.18
CA PHE A 17 -1.44 7.38 -1.88
C PHE A 17 -1.63 8.38 -3.03
N VAL A 18 -0.81 9.42 -2.99
CA VAL A 18 -0.68 10.40 -4.05
C VAL A 18 0.77 10.37 -4.50
N CYS A 19 1.01 10.28 -5.81
CA CYS A 19 2.37 10.25 -6.32
C CYS A 19 3.09 11.56 -5.95
N PRO A 20 4.25 11.51 -5.28
CA PRO A 20 4.95 12.73 -4.84
C PRO A 20 5.51 13.55 -6.02
N HIS A 21 5.67 12.94 -7.20
CA HIS A 21 6.25 13.61 -8.37
C HIS A 21 5.24 14.33 -9.25
N CYS A 22 4.10 13.70 -9.54
CA CYS A 22 3.11 14.23 -10.48
C CYS A 22 1.76 14.53 -9.82
N GLN A 23 1.65 14.33 -8.49
CA GLN A 23 0.44 14.51 -7.69
C GLN A 23 -0.79 13.74 -8.20
N SER A 24 -0.57 12.75 -9.07
CA SER A 24 -1.64 11.92 -9.61
C SER A 24 -2.05 10.87 -8.57
N ARG A 25 -3.36 10.62 -8.49
CA ARG A 25 -3.92 9.51 -7.71
C ARG A 25 -3.68 8.19 -8.44
N ILE A 26 -3.37 7.16 -7.67
CA ILE A 26 -3.19 5.81 -8.20
C ILE A 26 -4.52 5.04 -8.20
N LYS A 27 -4.59 3.95 -8.97
CA LYS A 27 -5.71 3.02 -9.02
C LYS A 27 -5.27 1.66 -8.48
N ASP A 28 -6.21 0.81 -8.07
CA ASP A 28 -5.96 -0.53 -7.50
C ASP A 28 -5.02 -1.40 -8.35
N ASN A 29 -5.07 -1.29 -9.67
CA ASN A 29 -4.25 -2.09 -10.59
C ASN A 29 -2.77 -1.70 -10.64
N ASN A 30 -2.37 -0.67 -9.90
CA ASN A 30 -1.01 -0.11 -9.94
C ASN A 30 -0.21 -0.44 -8.68
N LEU A 31 -0.73 -1.32 -7.81
CA LEU A 31 -0.08 -1.76 -6.59
C LEU A 31 0.38 -3.20 -6.72
N PHE A 32 1.60 -3.45 -6.29
CA PHE A 32 2.25 -4.74 -6.32
C PHE A 32 2.73 -5.07 -4.92
N LEU A 33 2.24 -6.17 -4.35
CA LEU A 33 2.80 -6.67 -3.10
C LEU A 33 4.22 -7.18 -3.37
N THR A 34 5.22 -6.55 -2.78
CA THR A 34 6.62 -6.95 -2.96
C THR A 34 7.13 -7.81 -1.82
N GLY A 35 6.51 -7.71 -0.64
CA GLY A 35 6.89 -8.53 0.50
C GLY A 35 6.00 -8.33 1.71
N LEU A 36 6.10 -9.26 2.63
CA LEU A 36 5.45 -9.23 3.93
C LEU A 36 6.57 -9.33 4.96
N THR A 37 6.72 -8.30 5.78
CA THR A 37 7.71 -8.25 6.86
C THR A 37 7.01 -8.37 8.21
N GLN A 38 7.77 -8.56 9.29
CA GLN A 38 7.21 -8.56 10.66
C GLN A 38 6.58 -7.20 11.03
N GLU A 39 7.05 -6.13 10.41
CA GLU A 39 6.65 -4.75 10.71
C GLU A 39 5.52 -4.23 9.79
N GLY A 40 5.25 -4.91 8.68
CA GLY A 40 4.28 -4.40 7.71
C GLY A 40 4.20 -5.16 6.39
N ILE A 41 3.52 -4.53 5.44
CA ILE A 41 3.41 -4.99 4.06
C ILE A 41 4.21 -4.04 3.17
N ALA A 42 5.17 -4.58 2.44
CA ALA A 42 5.89 -3.85 1.41
C ALA A 42 5.08 -3.88 0.11
N ILE A 43 4.84 -2.69 -0.45
CA ILE A 43 4.00 -2.49 -1.62
C ILE A 43 4.76 -1.59 -2.59
N ALA A 44 5.01 -2.05 -3.81
CA ALA A 44 5.47 -1.21 -4.89
C ALA A 44 4.27 -0.60 -5.61
N VAL A 45 4.34 0.69 -5.87
CA VAL A 45 3.34 1.45 -6.61
C VAL A 45 3.95 1.90 -7.93
N ASP A 46 3.31 1.59 -9.04
CA ASP A 46 3.67 2.17 -10.34
C ASP A 46 2.75 3.34 -10.68
N CYS A 47 3.29 4.56 -10.75
CA CYS A 47 2.45 5.70 -11.08
C CYS A 47 2.04 5.69 -12.57
N PRO A 48 0.74 5.67 -12.91
CA PRO A 48 0.32 5.58 -14.32
C PRO A 48 0.64 6.85 -15.12
N SER A 49 0.84 7.98 -14.46
CA SER A 49 1.08 9.27 -15.14
C SER A 49 2.54 9.51 -15.47
N CYS A 50 3.47 9.03 -14.63
CA CYS A 50 4.91 9.27 -14.80
C CYS A 50 5.74 7.98 -14.92
N HIS A 51 5.08 6.81 -14.90
CA HIS A 51 5.69 5.47 -14.96
C HIS A 51 6.84 5.28 -13.96
N ARG A 52 6.73 5.95 -12.81
CA ARG A 52 7.72 5.87 -11.77
C ARG A 52 7.27 4.88 -10.71
N ARG A 53 8.15 3.94 -10.42
CA ARG A 53 7.98 3.00 -9.33
C ARG A 53 8.33 3.66 -8.01
N THR A 54 7.50 3.47 -6.99
CA THR A 54 7.72 3.95 -5.63
C THR A 54 7.40 2.82 -4.67
N ASP A 55 8.34 2.49 -3.80
CA ASP A 55 8.12 1.50 -2.76
C ASP A 55 7.55 2.18 -1.51
N ILE A 56 6.41 1.70 -1.04
CA ILE A 56 5.78 2.13 0.20
C ILE A 56 5.68 0.97 1.17
N GLN A 57 5.77 1.27 2.45
CA GLN A 57 5.58 0.30 3.51
C GLN A 57 4.29 0.62 4.27
N ALA A 58 3.30 -0.25 4.14
CA ALA A 58 2.11 -0.18 4.96
C ALA A 58 2.43 -0.82 6.32
N ALA A 59 2.65 0.02 7.32
CA ALA A 59 2.90 -0.44 8.69
C ALA A 59 1.69 -1.22 9.21
N LEU A 60 1.91 -2.48 9.57
CA LEU A 60 0.93 -3.26 10.30
C LEU A 60 1.05 -2.86 11.76
N LYS A 61 0.33 -1.81 12.16
CA LYS A 61 0.08 -1.59 13.58
C LYS A 61 -0.83 -2.72 14.06
N PHE A 62 -0.23 -3.84 14.45
CA PHE A 62 -0.88 -4.77 15.36
C PHE A 62 -1.20 -3.97 16.60
N PHE A 63 -2.47 -3.67 16.85
CA PHE A 63 -2.92 -3.27 18.17
C PHE A 63 -3.00 -4.55 19.00
N PRO A 64 -2.08 -4.82 19.93
CA PRO A 64 -2.27 -5.89 20.89
C PRO A 64 -3.23 -5.34 21.95
N GLY A 65 -4.52 -5.57 21.78
CA GLY A 65 -5.52 -5.20 22.77
C GLY A 65 -6.62 -4.31 22.21
N VAL A 66 -7.65 -4.97 21.70
CA VAL A 66 -9.01 -4.50 21.99
C VAL A 66 -9.45 -5.38 23.19
N PRO A 67 -9.54 -4.83 24.41
CA PRO A 67 -10.19 -5.54 25.52
C PRO A 67 -11.70 -5.71 25.28
#